data_AF-A0AAJ7SNQ9-F1
#
_entry.id   AF-A0AAJ7SNQ9-F1
#
_cell.length_a   1.000
_cell.length_b   1.000
_cell.length_c   1.000
_cell.angle_alpha   90.00
_cell.angle_beta   90.00
_cell.angle_gamma   90.00
#
_symmetry.space_group_name_H-M   'P 1'
#
loop_
_entity.id
_entity.type
_entity.pdbx_description
1 polymer ?
#
loop_
_entity_poly.entity_id
_entity_poly.type
_entity_poly.pdbx_seq_one_letter_code
_entity_poly.pdbx_strand_id
1 'polypeptide(L)'
;MRWYNAQKSVCVRVPPCASVQEAPALVSRMLPERLHEAAPEATTYLLESVGNATRIDYGTGHEVAFASFLCCLCKIGFLDANDQAAIVFKVFERYLCVMRRLQQTYRMEPAGSQGVWGLDDFQFLPFLWGSAQLIDHPRLEPKHFVDPAVVNEHHKDYLFFQCIHFINQMKTGPFAEHSNQLWNVSAVVSWSKVNTGLVRMYRAECLEKFPVIQHFKFGSLLSIQPVAK
;
A
#
# COMPACT_ATOMS: atom_id res chain seq x y z
N MET A 1 -26.08 -3.17 -29.71
CA MET A 1 -26.05 -4.19 -28.62
C MET A 1 -25.30 -5.49 -28.99
N ARG A 2 -24.22 -5.46 -29.81
CA ARG A 2 -23.33 -6.63 -29.99
C ARG A 2 -21.83 -6.31 -29.93
N TRP A 3 -21.45 -5.05 -29.75
CA TRP A 3 -20.06 -4.60 -29.70
C TRP A 3 -19.53 -4.36 -28.27
N TYR A 4 -20.40 -4.38 -27.24
CA TYR A 4 -20.02 -4.11 -25.85
C TYR A 4 -19.61 -5.36 -25.05
N ASN A 5 -19.91 -6.57 -25.56
CA ASN A 5 -19.64 -7.84 -24.86
C ASN A 5 -18.39 -8.58 -25.36
N ALA A 6 -17.68 -8.07 -26.37
CA ALA A 6 -16.51 -8.75 -26.93
C ALA A 6 -15.17 -8.32 -26.29
N GLN A 7 -15.11 -7.16 -25.62
CA GLN A 7 -13.87 -6.66 -25.00
C GLN A 7 -13.61 -7.15 -23.57
N LYS A 8 -14.62 -7.69 -22.87
CA LYS A 8 -14.41 -8.26 -21.51
C LYS A 8 -13.79 -9.66 -21.52
N SER A 9 -13.76 -10.34 -22.67
CA SER A 9 -13.44 -11.78 -22.72
C SER A 9 -11.98 -12.10 -23.07
N VAL A 10 -11.17 -11.10 -23.44
CA VAL A 10 -9.82 -11.33 -24.02
C VAL A 10 -8.66 -10.74 -23.19
N CYS A 11 -8.93 -9.94 -22.16
CA CYS A 11 -7.87 -9.33 -21.33
C CYS A 11 -7.63 -10.00 -19.95
N VAL A 12 -8.39 -11.03 -19.58
CA VAL A 12 -8.49 -11.51 -18.18
C VAL A 12 -7.80 -12.86 -17.93
N ARG A 13 -6.77 -13.22 -18.70
CA ARG A 13 -6.02 -14.48 -18.48
C ARG A 13 -4.51 -14.32 -18.56
N VAL A 14 -3.96 -13.45 -17.72
CA VAL A 14 -2.74 -13.79 -16.96
C VAL A 14 -3.08 -13.50 -15.51
N PRO A 15 -3.51 -14.50 -14.72
CA PRO A 15 -4.12 -14.25 -13.42
C PRO A 15 -3.06 -14.21 -12.31
N PRO A 16 -3.44 -13.70 -11.12
CA PRO A 16 -2.79 -14.01 -9.84
C PRO A 16 -2.56 -15.52 -9.58
N CYS A 17 -3.14 -16.40 -10.39
CA CYS A 17 -2.99 -17.86 -10.30
C CYS A 17 -1.56 -18.35 -10.57
N ALA A 18 -0.81 -17.71 -11.49
CA ALA A 18 0.61 -18.04 -11.70
C ALA A 18 1.44 -17.70 -10.44
N SER A 19 1.16 -16.56 -9.81
CA SER A 19 1.80 -16.18 -8.54
C SER A 19 1.39 -17.07 -7.37
N VAL A 20 0.18 -17.65 -7.35
CA VAL A 20 -0.26 -18.53 -6.23
C VAL A 20 0.56 -19.82 -6.19
N GLN A 21 0.86 -20.42 -7.35
CA GLN A 21 1.64 -21.66 -7.41
C GLN A 21 3.14 -21.40 -7.19
N GLU A 22 3.65 -20.24 -7.61
CA GLU A 22 5.07 -19.91 -7.52
C GLU A 22 5.48 -19.20 -6.23
N ALA A 23 4.55 -18.57 -5.50
CA ALA A 23 4.88 -17.80 -4.29
C ALA A 23 5.56 -18.62 -3.20
N PRO A 24 5.14 -19.87 -2.87
CA PRO A 24 5.88 -20.68 -1.91
C PRO A 24 7.33 -20.91 -2.34
N ALA A 25 7.55 -21.22 -3.62
CA ALA A 25 8.89 -21.41 -4.18
C ALA A 25 9.69 -20.10 -4.22
N LEU A 26 9.05 -18.94 -4.42
CA LEU A 26 9.69 -17.63 -4.35
C LEU A 26 10.18 -17.33 -2.93
N VAL A 27 9.32 -17.49 -1.92
CA VAL A 27 9.65 -17.21 -0.52
C VAL A 27 10.74 -18.17 -0.02
N SER A 28 10.63 -19.48 -0.32
CA SER A 28 11.66 -20.44 0.08
C SER A 28 13.01 -20.21 -0.60
N ARG A 29 13.05 -19.73 -1.85
CA ARG A 29 14.30 -19.35 -2.54
C ARG A 29 14.95 -18.11 -1.94
N MET A 30 14.14 -17.19 -1.41
CA MET A 30 14.62 -15.97 -0.76
C MET A 30 15.18 -16.27 0.64
N LEU A 31 14.53 -17.18 1.38
CA LEU A 31 14.89 -17.50 2.76
C LEU A 31 16.04 -18.53 2.82
N PRO A 32 16.98 -18.39 3.78
CA PRO A 32 17.94 -19.45 4.08
C PRO A 32 17.23 -20.68 4.66
N GLU A 33 17.80 -21.88 4.46
CA GLU A 33 17.20 -23.17 4.85
C GLU A 33 16.72 -23.20 6.31
N ARG A 34 17.50 -22.61 7.23
CA ARG A 34 17.15 -22.51 8.66
C ARG A 34 15.83 -21.80 8.96
N LEU A 35 15.29 -21.02 8.00
CA LEU A 35 14.05 -20.25 8.13
C LEU A 35 12.91 -20.80 7.26
N HIS A 36 13.10 -21.94 6.59
CA HIS A 36 12.10 -22.49 5.67
C HIS A 36 10.79 -22.90 6.38
N GLU A 37 10.83 -23.23 7.67
CA GLU A 37 9.62 -23.52 8.45
C GLU A 37 8.65 -22.33 8.50
N ALA A 38 9.15 -21.09 8.43
CA ALA A 38 8.32 -19.89 8.41
C ALA A 38 7.77 -19.55 7.01
N ALA A 39 8.29 -20.18 5.95
CA ALA A 39 7.93 -19.85 4.57
C ALA A 39 6.44 -20.02 4.26
N PRO A 40 5.73 -21.09 4.71
CA PRO A 40 4.30 -21.24 4.44
C PRO A 40 3.45 -20.11 5.03
N GLU A 41 3.73 -19.70 6.28
CA GLU A 41 3.01 -18.61 6.93
C GLU A 41 3.33 -17.26 6.26
N ALA A 42 4.61 -16.96 6.00
CA ALA A 42 5.02 -15.75 5.30
C ALA A 42 4.39 -15.64 3.90
N THR A 43 4.34 -16.76 3.17
CA THR A 43 3.72 -16.83 1.83
C THR A 43 2.25 -16.46 1.86
N THR A 44 1.51 -16.83 2.91
CA THR A 44 0.10 -16.45 3.06
C THR A 44 -0.08 -14.93 3.00
N TYR A 45 0.72 -14.17 3.75
CA TYR A 45 0.63 -12.71 3.74
C TYR A 45 1.03 -12.10 2.39
N LEU A 46 2.04 -12.66 1.72
CA LEU A 46 2.43 -12.22 0.38
C LEU A 46 1.30 -12.44 -0.64
N LEU A 47 0.62 -13.58 -0.60
CA LEU A 47 -0.50 -13.88 -1.50
C LEU A 47 -1.70 -12.97 -1.28
N GLU A 48 -1.99 -12.62 -0.03
CA GLU A 48 -3.06 -11.69 0.32
C GLU A 48 -2.70 -10.23 0.01
N SER A 49 -1.47 -9.93 -0.41
CA SER A 49 -0.98 -8.55 -0.56
C SER A 49 -1.21 -7.88 -1.92
N VAL A 50 -1.74 -8.61 -2.90
CA VAL A 50 -1.77 -8.17 -4.31
C VAL A 50 -3.18 -7.97 -4.88
N GLY A 51 -4.20 -7.95 -4.02
CA GLY A 51 -5.61 -7.77 -4.41
C GLY A 51 -6.39 -9.08 -4.46
N ASN A 52 -7.67 -9.00 -4.83
CA ASN A 52 -8.54 -10.16 -4.97
C ASN A 52 -8.78 -10.53 -6.44
N ALA A 53 -8.47 -11.77 -6.81
CA ALA A 53 -8.60 -12.22 -8.19
C ALA A 53 -10.06 -12.33 -8.69
N THR A 54 -11.01 -12.62 -7.80
CA THR A 54 -12.43 -12.78 -8.17
C THR A 54 -13.12 -11.45 -8.33
N ARG A 55 -12.89 -10.52 -7.40
CA ARG A 55 -13.48 -9.18 -7.43
C ARG A 55 -12.71 -8.21 -8.32
N ILE A 56 -11.45 -8.54 -8.63
CA ILE A 56 -10.52 -7.67 -9.38
C ILE A 56 -10.40 -6.32 -8.66
N ASP A 57 -10.20 -6.38 -7.34
CA ASP A 57 -10.07 -5.22 -6.47
C ASP A 57 -8.77 -5.23 -5.66
N TYR A 58 -8.35 -4.05 -5.22
CA TYR A 58 -7.19 -3.84 -4.34
C TYR A 58 -7.49 -2.67 -3.41
N GLY A 59 -6.95 -2.69 -2.20
CA GLY A 59 -7.13 -1.61 -1.21
C GLY A 59 -6.20 -1.78 -0.03
N THR A 60 -6.40 -0.95 0.99
CA THR A 60 -5.51 -0.84 2.16
C THR A 60 -5.37 -2.14 2.96
N GLY A 61 -6.36 -3.03 2.94
CA GLY A 61 -6.24 -4.37 3.57
C GLY A 61 -5.16 -5.24 2.91
N HIS A 62 -4.99 -5.14 1.59
CA HIS A 62 -3.93 -5.84 0.86
C HIS A 62 -2.56 -5.19 1.12
N GLU A 63 -2.53 -3.86 1.20
CA GLU A 63 -1.32 -3.12 1.60
C GLU A 63 -0.86 -3.53 3.02
N VAL A 64 -1.79 -3.65 3.97
CA VAL A 64 -1.55 -4.16 5.33
C VAL A 64 -0.98 -5.58 5.28
N ALA A 65 -1.50 -6.46 4.41
CA ALA A 65 -0.96 -7.81 4.26
C ALA A 65 0.50 -7.79 3.76
N PHE A 66 0.88 -6.87 2.87
CA PHE A 66 2.29 -6.71 2.48
C PHE A 66 3.17 -6.25 3.64
N ALA A 67 2.69 -5.28 4.42
CA ALA A 67 3.41 -4.82 5.62
C ALA A 67 3.54 -5.95 6.66
N SER A 68 2.53 -6.81 6.79
CA SER A 68 2.59 -8.02 7.63
C SER A 68 3.59 -9.04 7.11
N PHE A 69 3.70 -9.24 5.80
CA PHE A 69 4.75 -10.08 5.20
C PHE A 69 6.13 -9.58 5.59
N LEU A 70 6.40 -8.28 5.44
CA LEU A 70 7.67 -7.66 5.85
C LEU A 70 7.91 -7.79 7.36
N CYS A 71 6.87 -7.59 8.18
CA CYS A 71 6.93 -7.79 9.62
C CYS A 71 7.32 -9.23 9.98
N CYS A 72 6.73 -10.23 9.32
CA CYS A 72 7.08 -11.64 9.51
C CYS A 72 8.56 -11.89 9.19
N LEU A 73 9.10 -11.32 8.11
CA LEU A 73 10.53 -11.41 7.77
C LEU A 73 11.44 -10.80 8.85
N CYS A 74 11.02 -9.69 9.47
CA CYS A 74 11.74 -9.11 10.61
C CYS A 74 11.66 -10.03 11.84
N LYS A 75 10.49 -10.59 12.15
CA LYS A 75 10.29 -11.45 13.33
C LYS A 75 11.10 -12.74 13.29
N ILE A 76 11.33 -13.30 12.10
CA ILE A 76 12.17 -14.49 11.92
C ILE A 76 13.66 -14.17 11.78
N GLY A 77 14.05 -12.90 11.89
CA GLY A 77 15.44 -12.45 11.80
C GLY A 77 16.04 -12.57 10.40
N PHE A 78 15.20 -12.58 9.35
CA PHE A 78 15.67 -12.47 7.96
C PHE A 78 16.03 -11.02 7.61
N LEU A 79 15.23 -10.07 8.12
CA LEU A 79 15.51 -8.64 8.05
C LEU A 79 15.79 -8.12 9.47
N ASP A 80 16.72 -7.18 9.60
CA ASP A 80 17.08 -6.61 10.90
C ASP A 80 16.90 -5.08 10.96
N ALA A 81 17.34 -4.47 12.06
CA ALA A 81 17.23 -3.04 12.28
C ALA A 81 18.00 -2.19 11.24
N ASN A 82 19.07 -2.72 10.66
CA ASN A 82 19.85 -2.05 9.62
C ASN A 82 19.10 -1.99 8.29
N ASP A 83 18.12 -2.88 8.09
CA ASP A 83 17.33 -2.96 6.85
C ASP A 83 16.13 -2.01 6.84
N GLN A 84 15.74 -1.40 7.96
CA GLN A 84 14.47 -0.66 8.10
C GLN A 84 14.26 0.42 7.02
N ALA A 85 15.30 1.18 6.69
CA ALA A 85 15.23 2.17 5.62
C ALA A 85 15.08 1.52 4.23
N ALA A 86 15.79 0.41 3.98
CA ALA A 86 15.71 -0.33 2.71
C ALA A 86 14.36 -1.03 2.53
N ILE A 87 13.73 -1.49 3.62
CA ILE A 87 12.37 -2.05 3.61
C ILE A 87 11.40 -1.05 3.00
N VAL A 88 11.46 0.23 3.42
CA VAL A 88 10.56 1.25 2.90
C VAL A 88 11.01 1.76 1.52
N PHE A 89 12.26 2.21 1.39
CA PHE A 89 12.71 2.95 0.20
C PHE A 89 13.20 2.08 -0.95
N LYS A 90 13.28 0.75 -0.78
CA LYS A 90 13.58 -0.18 -1.88
C LYS A 90 12.48 -1.21 -2.05
N VAL A 91 12.16 -1.95 -0.99
CA VAL A 91 11.21 -3.08 -1.11
C VAL A 91 9.79 -2.58 -1.27
N PHE A 92 9.33 -1.71 -0.38
CA PHE A 92 7.97 -1.19 -0.43
C PHE A 92 7.75 -0.23 -1.61
N GLU A 93 8.72 0.64 -1.91
CA GLU A 93 8.66 1.50 -3.10
C GLU A 93 8.54 0.67 -4.39
N ARG A 94 9.26 -0.46 -4.49
CA ARG A 94 9.11 -1.39 -5.61
C ARG A 94 7.77 -2.10 -5.62
N TYR A 95 7.25 -2.49 -4.46
CA TYR A 95 5.91 -3.05 -4.32
C TYR A 95 4.84 -2.09 -4.85
N LEU A 96 4.89 -0.81 -4.48
CA LEU A 96 3.96 0.21 -5.00
C LEU A 96 4.05 0.35 -6.53
N CYS A 97 5.24 0.28 -7.10
CA CYS A 97 5.41 0.28 -8.56
C CYS A 97 4.70 -0.90 -9.22
N VAL A 98 4.75 -2.09 -8.61
CA VAL A 98 4.02 -3.26 -9.10
C VAL A 98 2.51 -3.05 -8.92
N MET A 99 2.05 -2.60 -7.75
CA MET A 99 0.63 -2.40 -7.48
C MET A 99 0.00 -1.36 -8.41
N ARG A 100 0.67 -0.23 -8.65
CA ARG A 100 0.22 0.80 -9.62
C ARG A 100 0.08 0.24 -11.03
N ARG A 101 1.04 -0.61 -11.47
CA ARG A 101 0.95 -1.30 -12.77
C ARG A 101 -0.23 -2.26 -12.81
N LEU A 102 -0.47 -3.04 -11.75
CA LEU A 102 -1.63 -3.94 -11.67
C LEU A 102 -2.95 -3.15 -11.72
N GLN A 103 -3.07 -2.09 -10.93
CA GLN A 103 -4.23 -1.21 -10.88
C GLN A 103 -4.57 -0.65 -12.26
N GLN A 104 -3.57 -0.15 -13.00
CA GLN A 104 -3.77 0.40 -14.35
C GLN A 104 -4.04 -0.70 -15.40
N THR A 105 -3.26 -1.78 -15.38
CA THR A 105 -3.33 -2.85 -16.40
C THR A 105 -4.65 -3.60 -16.33
N TYR A 106 -5.09 -3.94 -15.11
CA TYR A 106 -6.31 -4.72 -14.87
C TYR A 106 -7.52 -3.87 -14.53
N ARG A 107 -7.36 -2.53 -14.46
CA ARG A 107 -8.43 -1.59 -14.06
C ARG A 107 -9.08 -2.01 -12.75
N MET A 108 -8.23 -2.28 -11.76
CA MET A 108 -8.68 -2.81 -10.47
C MET A 108 -9.61 -1.82 -9.78
N GLU A 109 -10.67 -2.33 -9.17
CA GLU A 109 -11.58 -1.51 -8.38
C GLU A 109 -10.98 -1.22 -6.99
N PRO A 110 -11.20 -0.01 -6.44
CA PRO A 110 -10.84 0.31 -5.06
C PRO A 110 -11.62 -0.54 -4.04
N ALA A 111 -10.95 -1.46 -3.35
CA ALA A 111 -11.54 -2.33 -2.34
C ALA A 111 -11.78 -1.56 -1.03
N GLY A 112 -13.02 -1.58 -0.54
CA GLY A 112 -13.37 -0.89 0.71
C GLY A 112 -13.29 0.65 0.62
N SER A 113 -13.30 1.20 -0.60
CA SER A 113 -13.26 2.64 -0.86
C SER A 113 -14.40 3.37 -0.16
N GLN A 114 -14.04 4.45 0.53
CA GLN A 114 -14.99 5.42 1.08
C GLN A 114 -15.25 6.59 0.11
N GLY A 115 -14.82 6.48 -1.15
CA GLY A 115 -14.85 7.57 -2.13
C GLY A 115 -14.10 8.80 -1.60
N VAL A 116 -14.76 9.95 -1.64
CA VAL A 116 -14.22 11.26 -1.18
C VAL A 116 -13.87 11.31 0.31
N TRP A 117 -14.27 10.32 1.11
CA TRP A 117 -13.96 10.21 2.54
C TRP A 117 -12.70 9.39 2.83
N GLY A 118 -12.16 8.68 1.84
CA GLY A 118 -10.88 7.98 1.95
C GLY A 118 -9.71 8.93 1.75
N LEU A 119 -8.53 8.55 2.28
CA LEU A 119 -7.29 9.29 2.03
C LEU A 119 -6.86 9.15 0.56
N ASP A 120 -6.87 7.93 0.05
CA ASP A 120 -6.59 7.54 -1.33
C ASP A 120 -7.43 6.31 -1.68
N ASP A 121 -7.58 6.03 -2.98
CA ASP A 121 -8.40 4.91 -3.45
C ASP A 121 -7.77 3.55 -3.08
N PHE A 122 -6.43 3.46 -3.00
CA PHE A 122 -5.73 2.19 -2.90
C PHE A 122 -4.77 2.09 -1.71
N GLN A 123 -4.04 3.15 -1.39
CA GLN A 123 -2.88 3.10 -0.48
C GLN A 123 -3.04 3.99 0.76
N PHE A 124 -2.35 3.65 1.85
CA PHE A 124 -2.28 4.49 3.04
C PHE A 124 -0.84 4.65 3.54
N LEU A 125 -0.12 3.53 3.71
CA LEU A 125 1.25 3.51 4.24
C LEU A 125 2.25 4.44 3.53
N PRO A 126 2.23 4.65 2.20
CA PRO A 126 3.18 5.58 1.59
C PRO A 126 2.95 7.04 1.97
N PHE A 127 1.72 7.44 2.32
CA PHE A 127 1.47 8.76 2.89
C PHE A 127 1.98 8.85 4.32
N LEU A 128 1.82 7.78 5.10
CA LEU A 128 2.34 7.71 6.45
C LEU A 128 3.88 7.81 6.47
N TRP A 129 4.58 6.93 5.77
CA TRP A 129 6.04 6.95 5.73
C TRP A 129 6.59 8.15 4.93
N GLY A 130 5.91 8.55 3.86
CA GLY A 130 6.30 9.72 3.08
C GLY A 130 6.19 11.03 3.85
N SER A 131 5.17 11.18 4.70
CA SER A 131 5.07 12.35 5.58
C SER A 131 6.17 12.37 6.65
N ALA A 132 6.62 11.19 7.11
CA ALA A 132 7.76 11.08 8.02
C ALA A 132 9.08 11.51 7.36
N GLN A 133 9.28 11.21 6.06
CA GLN A 133 10.46 11.69 5.31
C GLN A 133 10.56 13.22 5.25
N LEU A 134 9.42 13.91 5.35
CA LEU A 134 9.31 15.36 5.17
C LEU A 134 9.28 16.13 6.49
N ILE A 135 9.38 15.45 7.64
CA ILE A 135 9.51 16.11 8.95
C ILE A 135 10.78 16.96 8.96
N ASP A 136 10.66 18.20 9.44
CA ASP A 136 11.72 19.21 9.50
C ASP A 136 12.37 19.54 8.14
N HIS A 137 11.70 19.24 7.03
CA HIS A 137 12.19 19.58 5.70
C HIS A 137 12.26 21.11 5.54
N PRO A 138 13.39 21.68 5.05
CA PRO A 138 13.66 23.12 5.14
C PRO A 138 12.82 24.02 4.22
N ARG A 139 12.15 23.45 3.21
CA ARG A 139 11.39 24.19 2.19
C ARG A 139 9.99 23.63 1.90
N LEU A 140 9.91 22.33 1.70
CA LEU A 140 8.64 21.62 1.47
C LEU A 140 7.81 21.57 2.76
N GLU A 141 6.54 21.94 2.61
CA GLU A 141 5.50 22.04 3.64
C GLU A 141 4.26 21.32 3.09
N PRO A 142 3.29 20.91 3.93
CA PRO A 142 2.11 20.20 3.47
C PRO A 142 1.33 20.92 2.35
N LYS A 143 1.22 22.26 2.40
CA LYS A 143 0.53 23.03 1.35
C LYS A 143 1.14 22.86 -0.05
N HIS A 144 2.38 22.41 -0.16
CA HIS A 144 3.08 22.32 -1.44
C HIS A 144 2.74 21.04 -2.21
N PHE A 145 2.21 20.00 -1.59
CA PHE A 145 1.91 18.77 -2.33
C PHE A 145 0.70 18.90 -3.26
N VAL A 146 -0.10 19.96 -3.15
CA VAL A 146 -1.21 20.23 -4.07
C VAL A 146 -0.80 21.05 -5.29
N ASP A 147 0.44 21.56 -5.32
CA ASP A 147 1.00 22.26 -6.48
C ASP A 147 1.62 21.25 -7.47
N PRO A 148 1.08 21.09 -8.69
CA PRO A 148 1.60 20.14 -9.67
C PRO A 148 3.06 20.40 -10.06
N ALA A 149 3.53 21.65 -10.06
CA ALA A 149 4.91 21.97 -10.40
C ALA A 149 5.88 21.40 -9.34
N VAL A 150 5.58 21.65 -8.07
CA VAL A 150 6.37 21.12 -6.94
C VAL A 150 6.32 19.59 -6.90
N VAL A 151 5.16 18.99 -7.18
CA VAL A 151 5.03 17.53 -7.26
C VAL A 151 5.90 16.96 -8.38
N ASN A 152 5.88 17.55 -9.57
CA ASN A 152 6.69 17.08 -10.69
C ASN A 152 8.20 17.20 -10.42
N GLU A 153 8.63 18.19 -9.64
CA GLU A 153 10.03 18.33 -9.22
C GLU A 153 10.45 17.24 -8.22
N HIS A 154 9.61 16.93 -7.22
CA HIS A 154 10.04 16.16 -6.04
C HIS A 154 9.49 14.73 -5.92
N HIS A 155 8.60 14.29 -6.82
CA HIS A 155 7.97 12.96 -6.75
C HIS A 155 8.95 11.77 -6.83
N LYS A 156 10.18 11.98 -7.30
CA LYS A 156 11.22 10.94 -7.37
C LYS A 156 11.97 10.75 -6.05
N ASP A 157 11.98 11.78 -5.20
CA ASP A 157 12.76 11.78 -3.96
C ASP A 157 11.91 11.43 -2.74
N TYR A 158 10.61 11.78 -2.76
CA TYR A 158 9.72 11.62 -1.62
C TYR A 158 8.51 10.77 -1.94
N LEU A 159 8.28 9.75 -1.12
CA LEU A 159 7.20 8.77 -1.30
C LEU A 159 5.81 9.42 -1.27
N PHE A 160 5.63 10.45 -0.43
CA PHE A 160 4.38 11.21 -0.36
C PHE A 160 4.07 11.88 -1.71
N PHE A 161 5.05 12.60 -2.27
CA PHE A 161 4.92 13.27 -3.56
C PHE A 161 4.78 12.26 -4.71
N GLN A 162 5.42 11.09 -4.61
CA GLN A 162 5.23 10.00 -5.57
C GLN A 162 3.76 9.54 -5.65
N CYS A 163 3.07 9.43 -4.51
CA CYS A 163 1.65 9.10 -4.48
C CYS A 163 0.78 10.22 -5.05
N ILE A 164 1.05 11.47 -4.70
CA ILE A 164 0.29 12.60 -5.27
C ILE A 164 0.48 12.70 -6.79
N HIS A 165 1.70 12.48 -7.27
CA HIS A 165 1.98 12.43 -8.71
C HIS A 165 1.13 11.36 -9.41
N PHE A 166 1.01 10.17 -8.82
CA PHE A 166 0.14 9.11 -9.35
C PHE A 166 -1.34 9.52 -9.34
N ILE A 167 -1.84 10.14 -8.27
CA ILE A 167 -3.21 10.66 -8.20
C ILE A 167 -3.48 11.64 -9.34
N ASN A 168 -2.58 12.61 -9.55
CA ASN A 168 -2.71 13.62 -10.61
C ASN A 168 -2.68 13.03 -12.03
N GLN A 169 -2.12 11.84 -12.22
CA GLN A 169 -2.14 11.12 -13.49
C GLN A 169 -3.45 10.33 -13.70
N MET A 170 -4.06 9.86 -12.61
CA MET A 170 -5.22 8.97 -12.65
C MET A 170 -6.55 9.70 -12.58
N LYS A 171 -6.60 10.86 -11.91
CA LYS A 171 -7.80 11.65 -11.68
C LYS A 171 -7.70 12.98 -12.42
N THR A 172 -8.82 13.41 -12.99
CA THR A 172 -8.93 14.69 -13.70
C THR A 172 -9.84 15.65 -12.93
N GLY A 173 -9.62 16.95 -13.12
CA GLY A 173 -10.36 18.01 -12.43
C GLY A 173 -9.62 18.59 -11.22
N PRO A 174 -10.26 19.48 -10.45
CA PRO A 174 -9.65 20.10 -9.29
C PRO A 174 -9.32 19.08 -8.20
N PHE A 175 -8.13 19.18 -7.61
CA PHE A 175 -7.66 18.24 -6.58
C PHE A 175 -8.61 18.14 -5.37
N ALA A 176 -9.20 19.27 -4.98
CA ALA A 176 -10.17 19.33 -3.88
C ALA A 176 -11.44 18.51 -4.14
N GLU A 177 -11.84 18.30 -5.40
CA GLU A 177 -13.06 17.56 -5.74
C GLU A 177 -12.85 16.05 -5.70
N HIS A 178 -11.70 15.57 -6.17
CA HIS A 178 -11.44 14.13 -6.30
C HIS A 178 -10.58 13.53 -5.18
N SER A 179 -9.94 14.37 -4.37
CA SER A 179 -9.03 14.00 -3.28
C SER A 179 -9.18 14.92 -2.06
N ASN A 180 -10.44 15.18 -1.66
CA ASN A 180 -10.78 16.16 -0.62
C ASN A 180 -10.09 15.94 0.74
N GLN A 181 -9.92 14.69 1.19
CA GLN A 181 -9.19 14.41 2.44
C GLN A 181 -7.73 14.86 2.36
N LEU A 182 -7.03 14.51 1.27
CA LEU A 182 -5.67 15.00 1.03
C LEU A 182 -5.64 16.51 0.87
N TRP A 183 -6.63 17.11 0.22
CA TRP A 183 -6.74 18.57 0.13
C TRP A 183 -6.80 19.21 1.53
N ASN A 184 -7.61 18.68 2.44
CA ASN A 184 -7.67 19.17 3.83
C ASN A 184 -6.35 18.96 4.58
N VAL A 185 -5.65 17.84 4.33
CA VAL A 185 -4.31 17.58 4.91
C VAL A 185 -3.28 18.63 4.45
N SER A 186 -3.42 19.20 3.25
CA SER A 186 -2.50 20.24 2.75
C SER A 186 -2.54 21.53 3.59
N ALA A 187 -3.66 21.79 4.29
CA ALA A 187 -3.81 22.94 5.18
C ALA A 187 -3.17 22.74 6.56
N VAL A 188 -2.67 21.55 6.88
CA VAL A 188 -2.01 21.26 8.16
C VAL A 188 -0.65 21.98 8.20
N VAL A 189 -0.36 22.61 9.34
CA VAL A 189 0.78 23.53 9.47
C VAL A 189 2.17 22.89 9.35
N SER A 190 2.32 21.59 9.61
CA SER A 190 3.63 20.92 9.55
C SER A 190 3.52 19.43 9.26
N TRP A 191 4.57 18.87 8.63
CA TRP A 191 4.66 17.43 8.33
C TRP A 191 4.62 16.55 9.58
N SER A 192 5.18 17.00 10.71
CA SER A 192 5.08 16.29 11.99
C SER A 192 3.62 16.13 12.46
N LYS A 193 2.79 17.18 12.30
CA LYS A 193 1.35 17.10 12.60
C LYS A 193 0.60 16.26 11.58
N VAL A 194 0.94 16.35 10.30
CA VAL A 194 0.39 15.47 9.25
C VAL A 194 0.65 14.01 9.61
N ASN A 195 1.91 13.66 9.88
CA ASN A 195 2.30 12.30 10.21
C ASN A 195 1.56 11.78 11.46
N THR A 196 1.52 12.57 12.53
CA THR A 196 0.77 12.22 13.75
C THR A 196 -0.72 11.99 13.46
N GLY A 197 -1.33 12.84 12.63
CA GLY A 197 -2.72 12.68 12.19
C GLY A 197 -2.92 11.40 11.37
N LEU A 198 -2.01 11.11 10.44
CA LEU A 198 -2.04 9.91 9.61
C LEU A 198 -1.85 8.62 10.43
N VAL A 199 -1.03 8.63 11.49
CA VAL A 199 -0.94 7.48 12.42
C VAL A 199 -2.29 7.18 13.05
N ARG A 200 -2.99 8.22 13.55
CA ARG A 200 -4.31 8.06 14.18
C ARG A 200 -5.35 7.60 13.16
N MET A 201 -5.34 8.19 11.97
CA MET A 201 -6.26 7.84 10.89
C MET A 201 -6.02 6.41 10.38
N TYR A 202 -4.76 5.96 10.24
CA TYR A 202 -4.44 4.59 9.84
C TYR A 202 -5.02 3.57 10.82
N ARG A 203 -4.87 3.87 12.12
CA ARG A 203 -5.44 3.03 13.18
C ARG A 203 -6.96 2.94 13.06
N ALA A 204 -7.66 4.08 12.98
CA ALA A 204 -9.12 4.13 12.97
C ALA A 204 -9.75 3.60 11.65
N GLU A 205 -9.16 3.97 10.51
CA GLU A 205 -9.76 3.73 9.19
C GLU A 205 -9.19 2.52 8.44
N CYS A 206 -8.09 1.93 8.91
CA CYS A 206 -7.56 0.68 8.37
C CYS A 206 -7.58 -0.46 9.40
N LEU A 207 -6.91 -0.29 10.55
CA LEU A 207 -6.70 -1.40 11.50
C LEU A 207 -7.94 -1.70 12.36
N GLU A 208 -8.70 -0.69 12.76
CA GLU A 208 -9.93 -0.82 13.57
C GLU A 208 -11.20 -0.89 12.69
N LYS A 209 -11.03 -0.84 11.37
CA LYS A 209 -12.13 -0.85 10.40
C LYS A 209 -12.43 -2.28 9.96
N PHE A 210 -13.50 -2.87 10.50
CA PHE A 210 -13.86 -4.27 10.22
C PHE A 210 -13.89 -4.62 8.72
N PRO A 211 -14.56 -3.85 7.82
CA PRO A 211 -14.55 -4.16 6.39
C PRO A 211 -13.16 -4.26 5.75
N VAL A 212 -12.17 -3.55 6.29
CA VAL A 212 -10.78 -3.54 5.80
C VAL A 212 -10.01 -4.73 6.37
N ILE A 213 -10.11 -4.97 7.68
CA ILE A 213 -9.27 -5.94 8.38
C ILE A 213 -9.88 -7.35 8.50
N GLN A 214 -11.15 -7.55 8.15
CA GLN A 214 -11.86 -8.85 8.27
C GLN A 214 -11.18 -10.02 7.53
N HIS A 215 -10.36 -9.73 6.51
CA HIS A 215 -9.63 -10.74 5.74
C HIS A 215 -8.20 -10.99 6.26
N PHE A 216 -7.77 -10.25 7.28
CA PHE A 216 -6.46 -10.43 7.89
C PHE A 216 -6.31 -11.83 8.47
N LYS A 217 -5.19 -12.48 8.17
CA LYS A 217 -4.88 -13.84 8.62
C LYS A 217 -4.03 -13.77 9.88
N PHE A 218 -4.27 -14.68 10.82
CA PHE A 218 -3.48 -14.84 12.02
C PHE A 218 -2.79 -16.21 12.00
N GLY A 219 -1.56 -16.24 12.48
CA GLY A 219 -0.74 -17.45 12.54
C GLY A 219 0.16 -17.45 13.77
N SER A 220 1.30 -18.13 13.68
CA SER A 220 2.27 -18.18 14.78
C SER A 220 3.08 -16.88 14.89
N LEU A 221 3.41 -16.25 13.77
CA LEU A 221 4.22 -15.03 13.72
C LEU A 221 3.38 -13.79 14.05
N LEU A 222 2.14 -13.75 13.59
CA LEU A 222 1.16 -12.70 13.94
C LEU A 222 -0.03 -13.37 14.61
N SER A 223 0.10 -13.57 15.92
CA SER A 223 -0.89 -14.29 16.72
C SER A 223 -2.09 -13.42 17.08
N ILE A 224 -3.27 -14.06 17.11
CA ILE A 224 -4.49 -13.47 17.69
C ILE A 224 -4.51 -13.55 19.22
N GLN A 225 -3.57 -14.29 19.82
CA GLN A 225 -3.48 -14.40 21.28
C GLN A 225 -3.17 -13.04 21.90
N PRO A 226 -3.65 -12.77 23.13
CA PRO A 226 -3.36 -11.53 23.83
C PRO A 226 -1.86 -11.24 23.88
N VAL A 227 -1.49 -9.97 23.67
CA VAL A 227 -0.09 -9.52 23.76
C VAL A 227 0.45 -9.84 25.16
N ALA A 228 1.62 -10.50 25.22
CA ALA A 228 2.30 -10.75 26.48
C ALA A 228 2.60 -9.42 27.17
N LYS A 229 2.25 -9.33 28.46
CA LYS A 229 2.50 -8.16 29.30
C LYS A 229 3.98 -7.99 29.60
#